data_AF-A0A4Q3UX91-F1
#
_entry.id   AF-A0A4Q3UX91-F1
#
_cell.length_a   1.000
_cell.length_b   1.000
_cell.length_c   1.000
_cell.angle_alpha   90.00
_cell.angle_beta   90.00
_cell.angle_gamma   90.00
#
_symmetry.space_group_name_H-M   'P 1'
#
loop_
_entity.id
_entity.type
_entity.pdbx_description
1 polymer ?
#
loop_
_entity_poly.entity_id
_entity_poly.type
_entity_poly.pdbx_seq_one_letter_code
_entity_poly.pdbx_strand_id
1 'polypeptide(L)'
;MAAKHLLFHAAAREKILRGSSQLADAVRLTLGPKSKSVLIQKSWGTPIVCNDGVTIAKELELEDAQENLGVQMLRQAAERTGDAVGDGTSTATVLAHAIYAEGVRNLAAGASAIELKRGLDRALSLVVAHIKAMARPVTSRTEKAQVAAI
;
A
#
# COMPACT_ATOMS: atom_id res chain seq x y z
N MET A 1 -4.73 -7.47 32.92
CA MET A 1 -4.60 -7.31 31.45
C MET A 1 -5.97 -7.04 30.87
N ALA A 2 -6.11 -6.12 29.91
CA ALA A 2 -7.38 -5.93 29.21
C ALA A 2 -7.75 -7.20 28.43
N ALA A 3 -9.05 -7.51 28.36
CA ALA A 3 -9.56 -8.64 27.59
C ALA A 3 -9.21 -8.48 26.09
N LYS A 4 -8.99 -9.61 25.40
CA LYS A 4 -8.70 -9.63 23.97
C LYS A 4 -9.96 -9.95 23.17
N HIS A 5 -10.23 -9.17 22.13
CA HIS A 5 -11.29 -9.48 21.17
C HIS A 5 -10.73 -10.33 20.03
N LEU A 6 -11.43 -11.42 19.70
CA LEU A 6 -11.05 -12.36 18.66
C LEU A 6 -12.12 -12.36 17.56
N LEU A 7 -11.68 -12.16 16.32
CA LEU A 7 -12.49 -12.33 15.12
C LEU A 7 -11.94 -13.47 14.29
N PHE A 8 -12.82 -14.18 13.59
CA PHE A 8 -12.47 -15.35 12.80
C PHE A 8 -13.03 -15.26 11.38
N HIS A 9 -12.42 -16.03 10.48
CA HIS A 9 -12.88 -16.25 9.10
C HIS A 9 -13.24 -14.96 8.34
N ALA A 10 -14.45 -14.89 7.80
CA ALA A 10 -14.92 -13.79 6.96
C ALA A 10 -14.98 -12.46 7.72
N ALA A 11 -15.49 -12.48 8.97
CA ALA A 11 -15.62 -11.28 9.79
C ALA A 11 -14.27 -10.60 10.05
N ALA A 12 -13.22 -11.40 10.31
CA ALA A 12 -11.86 -10.88 10.45
C ALA A 12 -11.34 -10.25 9.15
N ARG A 13 -11.47 -10.97 8.03
CA ARG A 13 -10.98 -10.49 6.71
C ARG A 13 -11.71 -9.22 6.26
N GLU A 14 -13.00 -9.12 6.52
CA GLU A 14 -13.81 -7.98 6.13
C GLU A 14 -13.41 -6.70 6.88
N LYS A 15 -13.13 -6.81 8.19
CA LYS A 15 -12.61 -5.68 8.99
C LYS A 15 -11.24 -5.20 8.48
N ILE A 16 -10.32 -6.13 8.22
CA ILE A 16 -9.01 -5.79 7.65
C ILE A 16 -9.14 -5.17 6.26
N LEU A 17 -10.04 -5.69 5.42
CA LEU A 17 -10.30 -5.16 4.09
C LEU A 17 -10.87 -3.73 4.15
N ARG A 18 -11.82 -3.47 5.06
CA ARG A 18 -12.37 -2.11 5.26
C ARG A 18 -11.28 -1.11 5.62
N GLY A 19 -10.48 -1.41 6.64
CA GLY A 19 -9.42 -0.50 7.07
C GLY A 19 -8.34 -0.27 6.01
N SER A 20 -7.86 -1.36 5.40
CA SER A 20 -6.87 -1.24 4.30
C SER A 20 -7.42 -0.49 3.09
N SER A 21 -8.71 -0.61 2.79
CA SER A 21 -9.36 0.15 1.70
C SER A 21 -9.37 1.65 1.97
N GLN A 22 -9.69 2.07 3.20
CA GLN A 22 -9.65 3.49 3.57
C GLN A 22 -8.26 4.09 3.38
N LEU A 23 -7.20 3.36 3.76
CA LEU A 23 -5.82 3.81 3.51
C LEU A 23 -5.51 3.90 2.01
N ALA A 24 -5.86 2.87 1.25
CA ALA A 24 -5.61 2.84 -0.20
C ALA A 24 -6.39 3.92 -0.96
N ASP A 25 -7.60 4.28 -0.50
CA ASP A 25 -8.41 5.37 -1.05
C ASP A 25 -7.77 6.73 -0.78
N ALA A 26 -7.20 6.95 0.40
CA ALA A 26 -6.50 8.19 0.72
C ALA A 26 -5.20 8.34 -0.09
N VAL A 27 -4.40 7.27 -0.16
CA VAL A 27 -3.08 7.29 -0.81
C VAL A 27 -3.18 7.32 -2.34
N ARG A 28 -4.19 6.68 -2.96
CA ARG A 28 -4.29 6.69 -4.43
C ARG A 28 -4.51 8.08 -5.02
N LEU A 29 -5.09 9.00 -4.25
CA LEU A 29 -5.31 10.39 -4.69
C LEU A 29 -3.99 11.11 -4.96
N THR A 30 -2.91 10.68 -4.31
CA THR A 30 -1.59 11.28 -4.44
C THR A 30 -0.72 10.66 -5.53
N LEU A 31 -1.24 9.64 -6.23
CA LEU A 31 -0.46 8.91 -7.22
C LEU A 31 -0.33 9.70 -8.55
N GLY A 32 0.90 9.89 -9.01
CA GLY A 32 1.22 10.42 -10.33
C GLY A 32 1.30 11.96 -10.42
N PRO A 33 1.62 12.50 -11.60
CA PRO A 33 1.95 13.93 -11.80
C PRO A 33 0.74 14.87 -11.72
N LYS A 34 -0.48 14.34 -11.79
CA LYS A 34 -1.75 15.09 -11.62
C LYS A 34 -2.43 14.72 -10.30
N SER A 35 -1.62 14.40 -9.30
CA SER A 35 -2.08 14.06 -7.97
C SER A 35 -2.87 15.19 -7.33
N LYS A 36 -3.73 14.82 -6.38
CA LYS A 36 -4.45 15.74 -5.52
C LYS A 36 -3.84 15.72 -4.14
N SER A 37 -3.96 16.83 -3.42
CA SER A 37 -3.57 16.91 -2.02
C SER A 37 -4.68 16.44 -1.10
N VAL A 38 -4.28 15.79 -0.02
CA VAL A 38 -5.12 15.43 1.12
C VAL A 38 -4.93 16.49 2.20
N LEU A 39 -6.03 16.93 2.81
CA LEU A 39 -6.01 17.83 3.95
C LEU A 39 -6.00 17.01 5.24
N ILE A 40 -4.99 17.22 6.09
CA ILE A 40 -4.83 16.52 7.36
C ILE A 40 -4.98 17.53 8.49
N GLN A 41 -5.92 17.27 9.39
CA GLN A 41 -6.14 18.10 10.57
C GLN A 41 -4.97 17.97 11.55
N LYS A 42 -4.53 19.11 12.11
CA LYS A 42 -3.65 19.14 13.28
C LYS A 42 -4.44 19.47 14.53
N SER A 43 -3.99 18.99 15.68
CA SER A 43 -4.58 19.32 16.99
C SER A 43 -4.48 20.81 17.33
N TRP A 44 -3.55 21.53 16.72
CA TRP A 44 -3.39 22.98 16.86
C TRP A 44 -2.78 23.59 15.60
N GLY A 45 -3.19 24.81 15.26
CA GLY A 45 -2.68 25.56 14.09
C GLY A 45 -3.40 25.23 12.78
N THR A 46 -2.71 25.45 11.66
CA THR A 46 -3.25 25.23 10.31
C THR A 46 -3.17 23.76 9.87
N PRO A 47 -4.12 23.28 9.04
CA PRO A 47 -4.08 21.92 8.52
C PRO A 47 -2.87 21.71 7.61
N ILE A 48 -2.45 20.45 7.48
CA ILE A 48 -1.42 20.05 6.51
C ILE A 48 -2.09 19.83 5.16
N VAL A 49 -1.54 20.44 4.11
CA VAL A 49 -1.82 20.08 2.73
C VAL A 49 -0.74 19.08 2.30
N CYS A 50 -1.10 17.81 2.15
CA CYS A 50 -0.13 16.73 1.93
C CYS A 50 -0.43 15.99 0.62
N ASN A 51 0.59 15.80 -0.21
CA ASN A 51 0.55 14.96 -1.40
C ASN A 51 1.54 13.78 -1.31
N ASP A 52 2.08 13.51 -0.12
CA ASP A 52 2.98 12.39 0.14
C ASP A 52 2.22 11.20 0.74
N GLY A 53 2.26 10.06 0.04
CA GLY A 53 1.58 8.83 0.48
C GLY A 53 2.09 8.28 1.81
N VAL A 54 3.38 8.48 2.14
CA VAL A 54 3.95 7.99 3.41
C VAL A 54 3.40 8.77 4.57
N THR A 55 3.42 10.11 4.47
CA THR A 55 2.87 10.99 5.50
C THR A 55 1.38 10.74 5.70
N ILE A 56 0.60 10.64 4.62
CA ILE A 56 -0.84 10.29 4.72
C ILE A 56 -1.04 8.95 5.43
N ALA A 57 -0.25 7.93 5.10
CA ALA A 57 -0.36 6.62 5.73
C ALA A 57 -0.02 6.62 7.23
N LYS A 58 0.91 7.49 7.66
CA LYS A 58 1.27 7.64 9.07
C LYS A 58 0.20 8.35 9.89
N GLU A 59 -0.49 9.31 9.29
CA GLU A 59 -1.52 10.12 9.96
C GLU A 59 -2.89 9.42 10.02
N LEU A 60 -3.12 8.39 9.20
CA LEU A 60 -4.39 7.66 9.22
C LEU A 60 -4.44 6.66 10.40
N GLU A 61 -5.38 6.90 11.31
CA GLU A 61 -5.73 6.00 12.41
C GLU A 61 -7.25 5.87 12.49
N LEU A 62 -7.75 4.64 12.65
CA LEU A 62 -9.19 4.35 12.74
C LEU A 62 -9.59 4.02 14.18
N GLU A 63 -10.77 4.48 14.59
CA GLU A 63 -11.33 4.21 15.93
C GLU A 63 -11.60 2.71 16.15
N ASP A 64 -12.06 2.01 15.11
CA ASP A 64 -12.23 0.55 15.17
C ASP A 64 -10.86 -0.12 15.11
N ALA A 65 -10.45 -0.74 16.22
CA ALA A 65 -9.12 -1.35 16.36
C ALA A 65 -8.86 -2.46 15.33
N GLN A 66 -9.89 -3.19 14.88
CA GLN A 66 -9.77 -4.27 13.92
C GLN A 66 -9.62 -3.74 12.49
N GLU A 67 -10.29 -2.64 12.15
CA GLU A 67 -10.05 -1.93 10.89
C GLU A 67 -8.70 -1.24 10.90
N ASN A 68 -8.31 -0.62 12.02
CA ASN A 68 -7.01 0.02 12.18
C ASN A 68 -5.85 -0.97 11.99
N LEU A 69 -6.02 -2.25 12.37
CA LEU A 69 -5.06 -3.30 12.08
C LEU A 69 -4.84 -3.48 10.56
N GLY A 70 -5.88 -3.31 9.75
CA GLY A 70 -5.77 -3.34 8.29
C GLY A 70 -5.02 -2.13 7.73
N VAL A 71 -5.20 -0.94 8.31
CA VAL A 71 -4.41 0.25 7.99
C VAL A 71 -2.94 0.00 8.29
N GLN A 72 -2.63 -0.50 9.49
CA GLN A 72 -1.24 -0.79 9.90
C GLN A 72 -0.58 -1.84 9.01
N MET A 73 -1.30 -2.90 8.66
CA MET A 73 -0.80 -3.94 7.75
C MET A 73 -0.43 -3.36 6.38
N LEU A 74 -1.30 -2.52 5.81
CA LEU A 74 -1.04 -1.93 4.50
C LEU A 74 0.06 -0.86 4.55
N ARG A 75 0.12 -0.08 5.64
CA ARG A 75 1.18 0.92 5.89
C ARG A 75 2.58 0.31 5.88
N GLN A 76 2.75 -0.91 6.40
CA GLN A 76 4.04 -1.60 6.36
C GLN A 76 4.56 -1.82 4.93
N ALA A 77 3.69 -2.02 3.94
CA ALA A 77 4.10 -2.15 2.55
C ALA A 77 4.65 -0.81 2.00
N ALA A 78 4.02 0.31 2.38
CA ALA A 78 4.47 1.65 2.04
C ALA A 78 5.83 1.98 2.68
N GLU A 79 5.96 1.77 4.00
CA GLU A 79 7.16 2.08 4.78
C GLU A 79 8.37 1.30 4.28
N ARG A 80 8.26 -0.02 4.12
CA ARG A 80 9.38 -0.85 3.63
C ARG A 80 9.84 -0.48 2.24
N THR A 81 8.92 -0.05 1.37
CA THR A 81 9.27 0.38 0.01
C THR A 81 10.02 1.72 0.07
N GLY A 82 9.52 2.67 0.89
CA GLY A 82 10.19 3.94 1.11
C GLY A 82 11.59 3.78 1.67
N ASP A 83 11.77 2.92 2.67
CA ASP A 83 13.08 2.64 3.28
C ASP A 83 14.07 2.00 2.29
N ALA A 84 13.57 1.16 1.36
CA ALA A 84 14.41 0.42 0.43
C ALA A 84 14.87 1.27 -0.78
N VAL A 85 13.99 2.11 -1.33
CA VAL A 85 14.23 2.79 -2.61
C VAL A 85 13.92 4.29 -2.61
N GLY A 86 13.34 4.84 -1.55
CA GLY A 86 13.03 6.28 -1.40
C GLY A 86 11.79 6.78 -2.16
N ASP A 87 11.17 5.95 -3.00
CA ASP A 87 9.96 6.27 -3.78
C ASP A 87 9.07 5.01 -3.94
N GLY A 88 7.89 5.13 -4.55
CA GLY A 88 7.00 4.01 -4.89
C GLY A 88 6.10 3.56 -3.75
N THR A 89 6.06 4.31 -2.64
CA THR A 89 5.24 4.00 -1.46
C THR A 89 3.75 4.01 -1.76
N SER A 90 3.27 4.98 -2.54
CA SER A 90 1.88 5.01 -3.03
C SER A 90 1.58 3.84 -3.96
N THR A 91 2.50 3.51 -4.87
CA THR A 91 2.37 2.37 -5.78
C THR A 91 2.30 1.05 -5.02
N ALA A 92 3.18 0.84 -4.04
CA ALA A 92 3.19 -0.36 -3.20
C ALA A 92 1.89 -0.51 -2.40
N THR A 93 1.39 0.59 -1.84
CA THR A 93 0.11 0.63 -1.10
C THR A 93 -1.06 0.21 -1.99
N VAL A 94 -1.17 0.80 -3.19
CA VAL A 94 -2.25 0.50 -4.13
C VAL A 94 -2.18 -0.95 -4.62
N LEU A 95 -0.99 -1.45 -4.95
CA LEU A 95 -0.80 -2.83 -5.39
C LEU A 95 -1.11 -3.84 -4.27
N ALA A 96 -0.63 -3.59 -3.06
CA ALA A 96 -0.88 -4.47 -1.91
C ALA A 96 -2.37 -4.53 -1.58
N HIS A 97 -3.07 -3.40 -1.62
CA HIS A 97 -4.53 -3.36 -1.44
C HIS A 97 -5.25 -4.14 -2.53
N ALA A 98 -4.93 -3.92 -3.81
CA ALA A 98 -5.57 -4.61 -4.93
C ALA A 98 -5.39 -6.14 -4.84
N ILE A 99 -4.17 -6.61 -4.55
CA ILE A 99 -3.88 -8.04 -4.36
C ILE A 99 -4.67 -8.60 -3.18
N TYR A 100 -4.72 -7.89 -2.05
CA TYR A 100 -5.43 -8.34 -0.86
C TYR A 100 -6.94 -8.40 -1.10
N ALA A 101 -7.52 -7.37 -1.71
CA ALA A 101 -8.96 -7.28 -2.00
C ALA A 101 -9.41 -8.42 -2.93
N GLU A 102 -8.67 -8.67 -4.02
CA GLU A 102 -8.95 -9.79 -4.93
C GLU A 102 -8.73 -11.15 -4.25
N GLY A 103 -7.72 -11.26 -3.39
CA GLY A 103 -7.50 -12.45 -2.57
C GLY A 103 -8.70 -12.76 -1.67
N VAL A 104 -9.20 -11.76 -0.93
CA VAL A 104 -10.39 -11.91 -0.07
C VAL A 104 -11.62 -12.32 -0.88
N ARG A 105 -11.82 -11.75 -2.08
CA ARG A 105 -12.92 -12.14 -2.98
C ARG A 105 -12.83 -13.60 -3.40
N ASN A 106 -11.65 -14.06 -3.82
CA ASN A 106 -11.46 -15.46 -4.25
C ASN A 106 -11.61 -16.44 -3.08
N LEU A 107 -11.15 -16.07 -1.87
CA LEU A 107 -11.38 -16.87 -0.67
C LEU A 107 -12.86 -17.01 -0.34
N ALA A 108 -13.64 -15.94 -0.50
CA ALA A 108 -15.10 -16.00 -0.32
C ALA A 108 -15.78 -16.91 -1.36
N ALA A 109 -15.20 -17.03 -2.56
CA ALA A 109 -15.64 -17.95 -3.60
C ALA A 109 -15.17 -19.41 -3.40
N GLY A 110 -14.47 -19.71 -2.29
CA GLY A 110 -14.03 -21.06 -1.94
C GLY A 110 -12.63 -21.44 -2.43
N ALA A 111 -11.85 -20.50 -2.98
CA ALA A 111 -10.46 -20.77 -3.37
C ALA A 111 -9.56 -21.05 -2.15
N SER A 112 -8.51 -21.84 -2.35
CA SER A 112 -7.50 -22.11 -1.33
C SER A 112 -6.53 -20.93 -1.16
N ALA A 113 -6.40 -20.42 0.07
CA ALA A 113 -5.44 -19.37 0.41
C ALA A 113 -3.99 -19.77 0.08
N ILE A 114 -3.65 -21.04 0.29
CA ILE A 114 -2.31 -21.58 0.05
C ILE A 114 -2.02 -21.58 -1.46
N GLU A 115 -2.99 -21.99 -2.27
CA GLU A 115 -2.83 -22.03 -3.73
C GLU A 115 -2.77 -20.63 -4.34
N LEU A 116 -3.61 -19.70 -3.87
CA LEU A 116 -3.57 -18.30 -4.26
C LEU A 116 -2.18 -17.69 -3.97
N LYS A 117 -1.67 -17.89 -2.75
CA LYS A 117 -0.32 -17.44 -2.39
C LYS A 117 0.75 -18.03 -3.31
N ARG A 118 0.71 -19.35 -3.57
CA ARG A 118 1.66 -20.01 -4.49
C ARG A 118 1.54 -19.46 -5.92
N GLY A 119 0.35 -19.08 -6.36
CA GLY A 119 0.13 -18.39 -7.63
C GLY A 119 0.81 -17.01 -7.66
N LEU A 120 0.57 -16.20 -6.62
CA LEU A 120 1.15 -14.87 -6.46
C LEU A 120 2.69 -14.92 -6.41
N ASP A 121 3.28 -15.84 -5.66
CA ASP A 121 4.74 -15.96 -5.54
C ASP A 121 5.40 -16.31 -6.90
N ARG A 122 4.74 -17.18 -7.69
CA ARG A 122 5.19 -17.51 -9.06
C ARG A 122 5.06 -16.34 -10.00
N ALA A 123 3.92 -15.65 -9.98
CA ALA A 123 3.69 -14.47 -10.81
C ALA A 123 4.68 -13.34 -10.48
N LEU A 124 4.94 -13.10 -9.19
CA LEU A 124 5.92 -12.12 -8.72
C LEU A 124 7.31 -12.38 -9.32
N SER A 125 7.76 -13.64 -9.27
CA SER A 125 9.07 -14.03 -9.80
C SER A 125 9.19 -13.72 -11.31
N LEU A 126 8.15 -14.04 -12.08
CA LEU A 126 8.11 -13.79 -13.52
C LEU A 126 8.05 -12.29 -13.85
N VAL A 127 7.20 -11.54 -13.15
CA VAL A 127 7.04 -10.09 -13.37
C VAL A 127 8.33 -9.35 -13.04
N VAL A 128 8.98 -9.67 -11.92
CA VAL A 128 10.28 -9.07 -11.54
C VAL A 128 11.35 -9.37 -12.58
N ALA A 129 11.42 -10.61 -13.06
CA ALA A 129 12.38 -10.99 -14.11
C ALA A 129 12.14 -10.19 -15.40
N HIS A 130 10.87 -10.04 -15.80
CA HIS A 130 10.50 -9.28 -16.99
C HIS A 130 10.83 -7.79 -16.86
N ILE A 131 10.52 -7.15 -15.73
CA ILE A 131 10.86 -5.75 -15.47
C ILE A 131 12.38 -5.54 -15.53
N LYS A 132 13.17 -6.44 -14.94
CA LYS A 132 14.63 -6.38 -15.02
C LYS A 132 15.15 -6.51 -16.45
N ALA A 133 14.55 -7.36 -17.27
CA ALA A 133 14.92 -7.52 -18.68
C ALA A 133 14.60 -6.26 -19.52
N MET A 134 13.57 -5.49 -19.14
CA MET A 134 13.23 -4.23 -19.79
C MET A 134 14.05 -3.03 -19.29
N ALA A 135 14.69 -3.15 -18.13
CA ALA A 135 15.43 -2.06 -17.52
C ALA A 135 16.65 -1.66 -18.35
N ARG A 136 16.87 -0.36 -18.50
CA ARG A 136 18.02 0.21 -19.22
C ARG A 136 19.04 0.75 -18.21
N PRO A 137 20.30 0.28 -18.26
CA PRO A 137 21.35 0.85 -17.41
C PRO A 137 21.58 2.33 -17.71
N VAL A 138 21.68 3.15 -16.67
CA VAL A 138 22.04 4.58 -16.76
C VAL A 138 23.53 4.70 -16.53
N THR A 139 24.31 5.02 -17.57
CA THR A 139 25.78 4.93 -17.52
C THR A 139 26.46 6.28 -17.74
N SER A 140 25.94 7.09 -18.66
CA SER A 140 26.53 8.37 -19.03
C SER A 140 26.12 9.51 -18.09
N ARG A 141 26.95 10.57 -18.04
CA ARG A 141 26.63 11.80 -17.28
C ARG A 141 25.36 12.48 -17.79
N THR A 142 25.13 12.42 -19.11
CA THR A 142 23.93 12.98 -19.75
C THR A 142 22.66 12.25 -19.31
N GLU A 143 22.67 10.91 -19.32
CA GLU A 143 21.51 10.12 -18.85
C GLU A 143 21.23 10.37 -17.37
N LYS A 144 22.27 10.45 -16.52
CA LYS A 144 22.11 10.79 -15.10
C LYS A 144 21.46 12.15 -14.92
N ALA A 145 21.87 13.15 -15.69
CA ALA A 145 21.28 14.49 -15.64
C ALA A 145 19.82 14.49 -16.12
N GLN A 146 19.48 13.70 -17.14
CA GLN A 146 18.10 13.55 -17.61
C GLN A 146 17.19 12.93 -16.56
N VAL A 147 17.64 11.87 -15.87
CA VAL A 147 16.86 11.22 -14.81
C VAL A 147 16.68 12.14 -13.60
N ALA A 148 17.73 12.89 -13.20
CA ALA A 148 17.67 13.79 -12.06
C ALA A 148 16.77 15.04 -12.27
N ALA A 149 16.34 15.30 -13.51
CA ALA A 149 15.48 16.43 -13.86
C ALA A 149 13.97 16.09 -13.85
N ILE A 150 13.63 14.82 -13.55
CA ILE A 150 12.25 14.31 -13.41
C ILE A 150 11.84 14.41 -11.94
#